data_AF-A0A7S0FCJ5-F1
#
_entry.id   AF-A0A7S0FCJ5-F1
#
_cell.length_a   1.000
_cell.length_b   1.000
_cell.length_c   1.000
_cell.angle_alpha   90.00
_cell.angle_beta   90.00
_cell.angle_gamma   90.00
#
_symmetry.space_group_name_H-M   'P 1'
#
loop_
_entity.id
_entity.type
_entity.pdbx_description
1 polymer ?
#
loop_
_entity_poly.entity_id
_entity_poly.type
_entity_poly.pdbx_seq_one_letter_code
_entity_poly.pdbx_strand_id
1 'polypeptide(L)'
;VRLCSEYGRLSIAQIDLLAAQIPGLTPATIKTAAIEVGSEANASLSLSRSIVFLIDRSSSMLSQDAGGKTRFEVCRDCILDIFQKQLDDYDQLGLYTFENQVRESFPLTQKGANRQGIVAAIRTLPSPHGLTRMYDGVLECLQRLQHSGGGPKYLVTLTDGDDNQSSQQPNGEGVTALLRAGIPGLSLI
;
A
#
# COMPACT_ATOMS: atom_id res chain seq x y z
N VAL A 1 22.68 -35.79 17.35
CA VAL A 1 21.56 -35.27 16.54
C VAL A 1 21.58 -33.73 16.48
N ARG A 2 22.70 -33.13 16.03
CA ARG A 2 22.93 -31.66 16.00
C ARG A 2 23.44 -31.12 14.66
N LEU A 3 23.59 -31.97 13.65
CA LEU A 3 24.12 -31.54 12.34
C LEU A 3 23.06 -30.81 11.50
N CYS A 4 21.80 -31.27 11.50
CA CYS A 4 20.78 -30.72 10.61
C CYS A 4 20.34 -29.27 10.92
N SER A 5 20.56 -28.75 12.13
CA SER A 5 20.18 -27.38 12.48
C SER A 5 21.16 -26.32 11.97
N GLU A 6 22.41 -26.68 11.70
CA GLU A 6 23.42 -25.72 11.24
C GLU A 6 23.38 -25.51 9.71
N TYR A 7 22.93 -26.52 8.94
CA TYR A 7 22.80 -26.40 7.48
C TYR A 7 21.68 -25.46 7.02
N GLY A 8 20.70 -25.16 7.88
CA GLY A 8 19.59 -24.25 7.53
C GLY A 8 19.99 -22.79 7.30
N ARG A 9 21.25 -22.42 7.59
CA ARG A 9 21.78 -21.04 7.41
C ARG A 9 22.94 -20.95 6.42
N LEU A 10 23.33 -22.04 5.79
CA LEU A 10 24.45 -22.07 4.85
C LEU A 10 23.95 -21.87 3.42
N SER A 11 24.69 -21.10 2.62
CA SER A 11 24.39 -20.95 1.19
C SER A 11 24.74 -22.22 0.43
N ILE A 12 24.16 -22.41 -0.76
CA ILE A 12 24.43 -23.58 -1.62
C ILE A 12 25.94 -23.69 -1.91
N ALA A 13 26.62 -22.58 -2.18
CA ALA A 13 28.08 -22.59 -2.39
C ALA A 13 28.87 -23.05 -1.15
N GLN A 14 28.40 -22.71 0.06
CA GLN A 14 29.01 -23.18 1.31
C GLN A 14 28.71 -24.67 1.57
N ILE A 15 27.51 -25.11 1.23
CA ILE A 15 27.10 -26.52 1.31
C ILE A 15 27.94 -27.35 0.32
N ASP A 16 28.15 -26.87 -0.90
CA ASP A 16 28.97 -27.54 -1.91
C ASP A 16 30.44 -27.61 -1.51
N LEU A 17 30.99 -26.54 -0.92
CA LEU A 17 32.34 -26.52 -0.34
C LEU A 17 32.52 -27.54 0.79
N LEU A 18 31.51 -27.69 1.66
CA LEU A 18 31.53 -28.68 2.73
C LEU A 18 31.34 -30.10 2.19
N ALA A 19 30.47 -30.28 1.20
CA ALA A 19 30.22 -31.58 0.57
C ALA A 19 31.44 -32.09 -0.19
N ALA A 20 32.23 -31.20 -0.79
CA ALA A 20 33.51 -31.54 -1.44
C ALA A 20 34.59 -32.03 -0.47
N GLN A 21 34.45 -31.79 0.83
CA GLN A 21 35.36 -32.31 1.86
C GLN A 21 35.00 -33.74 2.32
N ILE A 22 33.88 -34.29 1.85
CA ILE A 22 33.46 -35.67 2.18
C ILE A 22 34.10 -36.64 1.16
N PRO A 23 34.95 -37.59 1.61
CA PRO A 23 35.63 -38.51 0.71
C PRO A 23 34.66 -39.35 -0.12
N GLY A 24 34.78 -39.30 -1.45
CA GLY A 24 33.96 -40.08 -2.38
C GLY A 24 32.65 -39.39 -2.81
N LEU A 25 32.36 -38.18 -2.33
CA LEU A 25 31.21 -37.40 -2.77
C LEU A 25 31.66 -36.36 -3.82
N THR A 26 31.05 -36.39 -5.01
CA THR A 26 31.26 -35.35 -6.05
C THR A 26 29.93 -34.66 -6.32
N PRO A 27 29.66 -33.48 -5.71
CA PRO A 27 28.34 -32.83 -5.76
C PRO A 27 27.78 -32.65 -7.19
N ALA A 28 28.65 -32.32 -8.14
CA ALA A 28 28.29 -32.10 -9.54
C ALA A 28 27.73 -33.33 -10.28
N THR A 29 27.95 -34.55 -9.77
CA THR A 29 27.49 -35.79 -10.41
C THR A 29 26.17 -36.31 -9.85
N ILE A 30 25.67 -35.72 -8.76
CA ILE A 30 24.44 -36.12 -8.11
C ILE A 30 23.27 -35.37 -8.76
N LYS A 31 22.40 -36.10 -9.47
CA LYS A 31 21.13 -35.53 -9.97
C LYS A 31 20.27 -35.13 -8.78
N THR A 32 20.25 -33.84 -8.49
CA THR A 32 19.45 -33.24 -7.43
C THR A 32 18.15 -32.67 -8.00
N ALA A 33 17.06 -32.80 -7.25
CA ALA A 33 15.81 -32.07 -7.51
C ALA A 33 15.83 -30.67 -6.86
N ALA A 34 16.93 -30.30 -6.21
CA ALA A 34 17.10 -28.99 -5.60
C ALA A 34 17.32 -27.93 -6.70
N ILE A 35 16.40 -26.98 -6.75
CA ILE A 35 16.53 -25.74 -7.50
C ILE A 35 17.38 -24.79 -6.64
N GLU A 36 18.26 -24.03 -7.27
CA GLU A 36 19.02 -22.97 -6.60
C GLU A 36 18.04 -21.95 -6.01
N VAL A 37 17.82 -22.02 -4.69
CA VAL A 37 17.12 -20.96 -3.94
C VAL A 37 18.20 -20.16 -3.22
N GLY A 38 19.07 -19.53 -4.02
CA GLY A 38 20.26 -18.82 -3.55
C GLY A 38 20.13 -17.31 -3.64
N SER A 39 19.98 -16.68 -2.48
CA SER A 39 20.38 -15.30 -2.17
C SER A 39 20.01 -14.17 -3.14
N GLU A 40 18.73 -14.03 -3.44
CA GLU A 40 18.13 -12.70 -3.38
C GLU A 40 16.94 -12.79 -2.44
N ALA A 41 16.56 -11.67 -1.84
CA ALA A 41 15.45 -11.57 -0.90
C ALA A 41 14.28 -12.47 -1.33
N ASN A 42 13.55 -13.04 -0.38
CA ASN A 42 12.18 -13.49 -0.63
C ASN A 42 11.33 -12.28 -1.05
N ALA A 43 11.56 -11.74 -2.24
CA ALA A 43 10.49 -11.40 -3.11
C ALA A 43 9.88 -12.74 -3.50
N SER A 44 8.89 -13.18 -2.71
CA SER A 44 7.62 -13.43 -3.39
C SER A 44 7.50 -12.31 -4.43
N LEU A 45 7.19 -12.58 -5.70
CA LEU A 45 6.71 -11.51 -6.57
C LEU A 45 5.42 -10.99 -5.90
N SER A 46 5.59 -10.17 -4.87
CA SER A 46 4.62 -9.32 -4.25
C SER A 46 4.40 -8.34 -5.36
N LEU A 47 3.42 -8.68 -6.19
CA LEU A 47 2.93 -7.81 -7.23
C LEU A 47 2.84 -6.42 -6.61
N SER A 48 3.45 -5.43 -7.27
CA SER A 48 3.45 -4.07 -6.78
C SER A 48 2.03 -3.66 -6.42
N ARG A 49 1.86 -3.17 -5.19
CA ARG A 49 0.55 -2.79 -4.69
C ARG A 49 0.22 -1.40 -5.18
N SER A 50 -1.03 -1.17 -5.56
CA SER A 50 -1.55 0.17 -5.82
C SER A 50 -2.45 0.58 -4.66
N ILE A 51 -2.06 1.62 -3.95
CA ILE A 51 -2.79 2.10 -2.77
C ILE A 51 -3.18 3.55 -3.01
N VAL A 52 -4.47 3.85 -2.86
CA VAL A 52 -4.99 5.21 -2.89
C VAL A 52 -5.52 5.56 -1.50
N PHE A 53 -4.99 6.64 -0.92
CA PHE A 53 -5.60 7.27 0.24
C PHE A 53 -6.57 8.36 -0.22
N LEU A 54 -7.74 8.36 0.38
CA LEU A 54 -8.74 9.41 0.22
C LEU A 54 -9.01 10.02 1.60
N ILE A 55 -8.58 11.27 1.82
CA ILE A 55 -8.71 11.93 3.12
C ILE A 55 -9.84 12.96 3.10
N ASP A 56 -10.71 12.87 4.09
CA ASP A 56 -11.68 13.90 4.42
C ASP A 56 -10.98 15.17 4.90
N ARG A 57 -11.36 16.28 4.29
CA ARG A 57 -10.88 17.62 4.63
C ARG A 57 -12.02 18.56 4.98
N SER A 58 -13.18 18.05 5.35
CA SER A 58 -14.25 18.85 5.92
C SER A 58 -13.82 19.48 7.25
N SER A 59 -14.55 20.53 7.66
CA SER A 59 -14.21 21.29 8.87
C SER A 59 -14.28 20.47 10.18
N SER A 60 -15.01 19.36 10.22
CA SER A 60 -15.06 18.45 11.39
C SER A 60 -13.69 17.82 11.70
N MET A 61 -12.86 17.63 10.67
CA MET A 61 -11.51 17.08 10.78
C MET A 61 -10.51 18.02 11.52
N LEU A 62 -10.91 19.25 11.85
CA LEU A 62 -10.15 20.17 12.72
C LEU A 62 -10.31 19.87 14.22
N SER A 63 -11.22 18.97 14.60
CA SER A 63 -11.42 18.58 16.00
C SER A 63 -10.13 18.00 16.62
N GLN A 64 -9.80 18.40 17.85
CA GLN A 64 -8.58 18.02 18.58
C GLN A 64 -8.78 16.90 19.62
N ASP A 65 -9.84 16.13 19.47
CA ASP A 65 -10.15 14.96 20.31
C ASP A 65 -9.25 13.74 20.03
N ALA A 66 -8.27 13.88 19.12
CA ALA A 66 -7.28 12.87 18.79
C ALA A 66 -5.92 13.13 19.50
N GLY A 67 -5.95 13.29 20.83
CA GLY A 67 -4.73 13.36 21.64
C GLY A 67 -3.92 14.64 21.48
N GLY A 68 -4.60 15.80 21.39
CA GLY A 68 -3.95 17.11 21.30
C GLY A 68 -3.49 17.50 19.89
N LYS A 69 -3.79 16.66 18.89
CA LYS A 69 -3.69 16.95 17.46
C LYS A 69 -5.08 16.97 16.85
N THR A 70 -5.23 17.67 15.73
CA THR A 70 -6.44 17.56 14.91
C THR A 70 -6.57 16.14 14.34
N ARG A 71 -7.80 15.65 14.14
CA ARG A 71 -8.05 14.37 13.44
C ARG A 71 -7.31 14.30 12.11
N PHE A 72 -7.32 15.41 11.35
CA PHE A 72 -6.59 15.54 10.10
C PHE A 72 -5.07 15.34 10.24
N GLU A 73 -4.45 15.96 11.24
CA GLU A 73 -3.01 15.78 11.49
C GLU A 73 -2.68 14.32 11.83
N VAL A 74 -3.54 13.66 12.60
CA VAL A 74 -3.37 12.24 12.91
C VAL A 74 -3.48 11.39 11.64
N CYS A 75 -4.48 11.62 10.79
CA CYS A 75 -4.60 10.93 9.50
C CYS A 75 -3.36 11.11 8.61
N ARG A 76 -2.88 12.36 8.48
CA ARG A 76 -1.67 12.67 7.72
C ARG A 76 -0.44 11.95 8.26
N ASP A 77 -0.26 11.96 9.57
CA ASP A 77 0.88 11.31 10.23
C ASP A 77 0.81 9.78 10.09
N CYS A 78 -0.38 9.18 10.18
CA CYS A 78 -0.59 7.74 9.90
C CYS A 78 -0.24 7.37 8.46
N ILE A 79 -0.62 8.19 7.48
CA ILE A 79 -0.26 7.96 6.07
C ILE A 79 1.26 8.01 5.88
N LEU A 80 1.94 8.98 6.50
CA LEU A 80 3.40 9.04 6.47
C LEU A 80 4.03 7.79 7.07
N ASP A 81 3.48 7.30 8.17
CA ASP A 81 3.95 6.10 8.85
C ASP A 81 3.76 4.85 7.99
N ILE A 82 2.59 4.67 7.37
CA ILE A 82 2.32 3.58 6.42
C ILE A 82 3.28 3.68 5.23
N PHE A 83 3.39 4.86 4.63
CA PHE A 83 4.27 5.11 3.50
C PHE A 83 5.72 4.74 3.82
N GLN A 84 6.21 5.07 5.02
CA GLN A 84 7.58 4.80 5.41
C GLN A 84 7.81 3.33 5.77
N LYS A 85 6.91 2.72 6.55
CA LYS A 85 7.14 1.45 7.24
C LYS A 85 6.53 0.23 6.54
N GLN A 86 5.52 0.40 5.69
CA GLN A 86 4.69 -0.70 5.17
C GLN A 86 4.71 -0.84 3.64
N LEU A 87 5.22 0.18 2.93
CA LEU A 87 5.32 0.15 1.46
C LEU A 87 6.72 -0.24 1.01
N ASP A 88 6.80 -0.99 -0.07
CA ASP A 88 8.03 -1.32 -0.77
C ASP A 88 8.33 -0.27 -1.85
N ASP A 89 9.58 -0.21 -2.35
CA ASP A 89 9.97 0.80 -3.34
C ASP A 89 9.28 0.64 -4.71
N TYR A 90 8.70 -0.52 -4.98
CA TYR A 90 7.94 -0.81 -6.19
C TYR A 90 6.44 -0.54 -6.04
N ASP A 91 5.94 -0.30 -4.83
CA ASP A 91 4.54 0.03 -4.61
C ASP A 91 4.20 1.43 -5.12
N GLN A 92 2.95 1.61 -5.49
CA GLN A 92 2.38 2.88 -5.91
C GLN A 92 1.46 3.45 -4.83
N LEU A 93 1.63 4.74 -4.56
CA LEU A 93 0.75 5.50 -3.69
C LEU A 93 0.09 6.64 -4.46
N GLY A 94 -1.23 6.77 -4.36
CA GLY A 94 -1.98 7.94 -4.75
C GLY A 94 -2.61 8.60 -3.54
N LEU A 95 -2.76 9.92 -3.57
CA LEU A 95 -3.38 10.67 -2.49
C LEU A 95 -4.38 11.68 -3.05
N TYR A 96 -5.61 11.51 -2.60
CA TYR A 96 -6.72 12.37 -2.90
C TYR A 96 -7.31 12.88 -1.61
N THR A 97 -7.97 14.02 -1.70
CA THR A 97 -8.70 14.59 -0.59
C THR A 97 -10.07 15.03 -1.06
N PHE A 98 -11.04 15.02 -0.16
CA PHE A 98 -12.37 15.54 -0.48
C PHE A 98 -12.81 16.56 0.55
N GLU A 99 -13.36 17.65 0.04
CA GLU A 99 -14.21 18.56 0.79
C GLU A 99 -15.40 18.98 -0.10
N ASN A 100 -15.55 20.27 -0.41
CA ASN A 100 -16.48 20.77 -1.42
C ASN A 100 -16.18 20.28 -2.86
N GLN A 101 -15.03 19.65 -3.06
CA GLN A 101 -14.63 18.96 -4.28
C GLN A 101 -13.60 17.88 -3.96
N VAL A 102 -13.37 16.98 -4.91
CA VAL A 102 -12.26 16.04 -4.86
C VAL A 102 -11.02 16.76 -5.41
N ARG A 103 -9.88 16.59 -4.72
CA ARG A 103 -8.59 17.13 -5.15
C ARG A 103 -7.56 16.03 -5.16
N GLU A 104 -6.87 15.91 -6.28
CA GLU A 104 -5.67 15.10 -6.39
C GLU A 104 -4.50 15.86 -5.75
N SER A 105 -3.90 15.29 -4.71
CA SER A 105 -2.63 15.79 -4.17
C SER A 105 -1.46 15.27 -5.00
N PHE A 106 -1.51 13.98 -5.34
CA PHE A 106 -0.69 13.37 -6.38
C PHE A 106 -1.37 12.08 -6.88
N PRO A 107 -1.19 11.74 -8.17
CA PRO A 107 -1.73 10.51 -8.73
C PRO A 107 -0.97 9.29 -8.20
N LEU A 108 -1.42 8.07 -8.56
CA LEU A 108 -0.67 6.84 -8.26
C LEU A 108 0.79 6.94 -8.74
N THR A 109 1.71 7.01 -7.78
CA THR A 109 3.12 7.31 -7.99
C THR A 109 3.97 6.26 -7.30
N GLN A 110 4.95 5.69 -8.00
CA GLN A 110 5.85 4.68 -7.43
C GLN A 110 6.72 5.27 -6.30
N LYS A 111 6.79 4.60 -5.15
CA LYS A 111 7.49 5.06 -3.96
C LYS A 111 8.98 5.31 -4.18
N GLY A 112 9.71 4.34 -4.74
CA GLY A 112 11.18 4.35 -4.77
C GLY A 112 11.76 5.62 -5.40
N ALA A 113 11.40 5.89 -6.65
CA ALA A 113 11.91 7.05 -7.39
C ALA A 113 11.36 8.41 -6.89
N ASN A 114 10.21 8.42 -6.20
CA ASN A 114 9.47 9.65 -5.89
C ASN A 114 9.38 9.93 -4.38
N ARG A 115 10.18 9.24 -3.57
CA ARG A 115 10.05 9.23 -2.11
C ARG A 115 9.99 10.63 -1.49
N GLN A 116 10.90 11.51 -1.88
CA GLN A 116 10.97 12.87 -1.33
C GLN A 116 9.75 13.71 -1.74
N GLY A 117 9.33 13.61 -3.01
CA GLY A 117 8.17 14.32 -3.54
C GLY A 117 6.87 13.89 -2.85
N ILE A 118 6.67 12.58 -2.67
CA ILE A 118 5.51 12.02 -1.97
C ILE A 118 5.47 12.50 -0.52
N VAL A 119 6.59 12.44 0.21
CA VAL A 119 6.66 12.90 1.61
C VAL A 119 6.37 14.40 1.71
N ALA A 120 6.92 15.21 0.79
CA ALA A 120 6.65 16.63 0.75
C ALA A 120 5.15 16.91 0.53
N ALA A 121 4.55 16.27 -0.48
CA ALA A 121 3.14 16.45 -0.81
C ALA A 121 2.19 16.06 0.36
N ILE A 122 2.48 14.95 1.05
CA ILE A 122 1.69 14.55 2.24
C ILE A 122 1.83 15.59 3.36
N ARG A 123 3.03 16.13 3.59
CA ARG A 123 3.28 17.12 4.64
C ARG A 123 2.63 18.47 4.37
N THR A 124 2.55 18.86 3.10
CA THR A 124 2.03 20.17 2.66
C THR A 124 0.55 20.14 2.32
N LEU A 125 -0.19 19.10 2.71
CA LEU A 125 -1.64 19.08 2.50
C LEU A 125 -2.28 20.33 3.16
N PRO A 126 -3.09 21.09 2.42
CA PRO A 126 -3.74 22.27 2.98
C PRO A 126 -4.66 21.91 4.16
N SER A 127 -4.95 22.86 5.03
CA SER A 127 -5.85 22.64 6.17
C SER A 127 -7.28 22.26 5.75
N PRO A 128 -7.98 21.45 6.57
CA PRO A 128 -9.39 21.13 6.36
C PRO A 128 -10.28 22.38 6.34
N HIS A 129 -11.29 22.37 5.48
CA HIS A 129 -12.31 23.40 5.34
C HIS A 129 -13.54 22.85 4.59
N GLY A 130 -14.70 23.45 4.80
CA GLY A 130 -15.89 23.15 4.01
C GLY A 130 -16.62 21.87 4.43
N LEU A 131 -17.37 21.30 3.48
CA LEU A 131 -18.33 20.20 3.68
C LEU A 131 -17.83 18.92 2.97
N THR A 132 -18.61 17.84 3.02
CA THR A 132 -18.18 16.49 2.61
C THR A 132 -18.74 16.04 1.25
N ARG A 133 -17.88 15.59 0.33
CA ARG A 133 -18.26 14.90 -0.93
C ARG A 133 -17.62 13.51 -1.02
N MET A 134 -17.93 12.66 -0.05
CA MET A 134 -17.29 11.36 0.10
C MET A 134 -17.50 10.46 -1.12
N TYR A 135 -18.73 10.32 -1.61
CA TYR A 135 -19.01 9.39 -2.71
C TYR A 135 -18.32 9.79 -4.03
N ASP A 136 -18.22 11.09 -4.31
CA ASP A 136 -17.49 11.58 -5.48
C ASP A 136 -15.99 11.23 -5.36
N GLY A 137 -15.42 11.41 -4.16
CA GLY A 137 -14.03 11.05 -3.87
C GLY A 137 -13.77 9.56 -4.04
N VAL A 138 -14.66 8.72 -3.52
CA VAL A 138 -14.56 7.26 -3.64
C VAL A 138 -14.64 6.84 -5.11
N LEU A 139 -15.61 7.36 -5.86
CA LEU A 139 -15.76 7.05 -7.29
C LEU A 139 -14.49 7.42 -8.07
N GLU A 140 -13.95 8.62 -7.86
CA GLU A 140 -12.72 9.04 -8.53
C GLU A 140 -11.57 8.10 -8.19
N CYS A 141 -11.35 7.78 -6.91
CA CYS A 141 -10.26 6.90 -6.49
C CYS A 141 -10.39 5.48 -7.07
N LEU A 142 -11.61 4.93 -7.11
CA LEU A 142 -11.86 3.61 -7.71
C LEU A 142 -11.57 3.62 -9.22
N GLN A 143 -11.91 4.69 -9.94
CA GLN A 143 -11.54 4.84 -11.35
C GLN A 143 -10.02 4.89 -11.53
N ARG A 144 -9.28 5.56 -10.64
CA ARG A 144 -7.80 5.59 -10.71
C ARG A 144 -7.18 4.21 -10.46
N LEU A 145 -7.69 3.49 -9.46
CA LEU A 145 -7.27 2.12 -9.17
C LEU A 145 -7.61 1.16 -10.31
N GLN A 146 -8.77 1.32 -10.96
CA GLN A 146 -9.15 0.46 -12.09
C GLN A 146 -8.08 0.47 -13.20
N HIS A 147 -7.47 1.62 -13.47
CA HIS A 147 -6.44 1.80 -14.50
C HIS A 147 -5.01 1.51 -14.00
N SER A 148 -4.82 1.13 -12.74
CA SER A 148 -3.51 0.74 -12.20
C SER A 148 -3.11 -0.69 -12.59
N GLY A 149 -1.84 -1.05 -12.33
CA GLY A 149 -1.26 -2.35 -12.70
C GLY A 149 -2.01 -3.58 -12.17
N GLY A 150 -1.60 -4.77 -12.60
CA GLY A 150 -2.27 -6.04 -12.29
C GLY A 150 -2.09 -6.56 -10.85
N GLY A 151 -1.41 -5.80 -9.98
CA GLY A 151 -1.22 -6.18 -8.58
C GLY A 151 -2.41 -5.84 -7.67
N PRO A 152 -2.30 -6.15 -6.36
CA PRO A 152 -3.33 -5.84 -5.37
C PRO A 152 -3.65 -4.34 -5.33
N LYS A 153 -4.93 -4.02 -5.15
CA LYS A 153 -5.46 -2.65 -5.17
C LYS A 153 -6.15 -2.35 -3.85
N TYR A 154 -5.84 -1.20 -3.26
CA TYR A 154 -6.42 -0.78 -1.99
C TYR A 154 -6.89 0.67 -2.09
N LEU A 155 -8.14 0.91 -1.68
CA LEU A 155 -8.65 2.24 -1.40
C LEU A 155 -8.79 2.35 0.12
N VAL A 156 -8.07 3.29 0.72
CA VAL A 156 -8.20 3.60 2.15
C VAL A 156 -8.82 4.98 2.27
N THR A 157 -10.07 5.02 2.73
CA THR A 157 -10.80 6.28 2.95
C THR A 157 -10.74 6.63 4.43
N LEU A 158 -10.30 7.84 4.74
CA LEU A 158 -10.16 8.36 6.11
C LEU A 158 -11.14 9.51 6.29
N THR A 159 -12.14 9.33 7.14
CA THR A 159 -13.20 10.31 7.43
C THR A 159 -13.64 10.20 8.89
N ASP A 160 -14.22 11.28 9.42
CA ASP A 160 -14.87 11.26 10.73
C ASP A 160 -16.39 11.06 10.68
N GLY A 161 -16.94 10.77 9.49
CA GLY A 161 -18.22 10.04 9.35
C GLY A 161 -19.47 10.89 9.07
N ASP A 162 -19.35 12.20 8.88
CA ASP A 162 -20.50 13.03 8.47
C ASP A 162 -20.47 13.29 6.95
N ASP A 163 -21.21 12.49 6.18
CA ASP A 163 -21.54 12.82 4.78
C ASP A 163 -22.88 13.57 4.71
N ASN A 164 -22.80 14.87 4.42
CA ASN A 164 -23.93 15.79 4.46
C ASN A 164 -24.05 16.68 3.21
N GLN A 165 -23.30 16.41 2.13
CA GLN A 165 -23.37 17.20 0.88
C GLN A 165 -23.17 16.41 -0.43
N SER A 166 -22.98 15.10 -0.41
CA SER A 166 -22.95 14.31 -1.65
C SER A 166 -24.24 14.51 -2.47
N SER A 167 -24.12 15.06 -3.69
CA SER A 167 -25.28 15.47 -4.51
C SER A 167 -25.54 14.56 -5.72
N GLN A 168 -24.50 13.88 -6.23
CA GLN A 168 -24.62 12.96 -7.37
C GLN A 168 -25.10 11.57 -6.95
N GLN A 169 -24.78 11.15 -5.73
CA GLN A 169 -25.13 9.85 -5.16
C GLN A 169 -25.38 10.01 -3.66
N PRO A 170 -26.46 10.71 -3.24
CA PRO A 170 -26.69 11.02 -1.82
C PRO A 170 -26.77 9.77 -0.93
N ASN A 171 -27.06 8.58 -1.50
CA ASN A 171 -27.07 7.32 -0.77
C ASN A 171 -25.97 6.33 -1.23
N GLY A 172 -24.98 6.79 -1.99
CA GLY A 172 -23.86 5.95 -2.42
C GLY A 172 -24.21 4.81 -3.38
N GLU A 173 -25.27 4.96 -4.19
CA GLU A 173 -25.79 3.87 -5.02
C GLU A 173 -24.79 3.40 -6.07
N GLY A 174 -24.02 4.33 -6.66
CA GLY A 174 -22.99 4.00 -7.65
C GLY A 174 -21.77 3.35 -7.02
N VAL A 175 -21.34 3.81 -5.83
CA VAL A 175 -20.29 3.12 -5.05
C VAL A 175 -20.74 1.69 -4.74
N THR A 176 -21.97 1.51 -4.26
CA THR A 176 -22.53 0.19 -3.97
C THR A 176 -22.57 -0.70 -5.21
N ALA A 177 -22.98 -0.15 -6.37
CA ALA A 177 -22.98 -0.87 -7.63
C ALA A 177 -21.57 -1.29 -8.06
N LEU A 178 -20.57 -0.43 -7.88
CA LEU A 178 -19.17 -0.69 -8.23
C LEU A 178 -18.53 -1.74 -7.31
N LEU A 179 -18.81 -1.68 -6.01
CA LEU A 179 -18.39 -2.71 -5.06
C LEU A 179 -19.06 -4.07 -5.35
N ARG A 180 -20.36 -4.07 -5.70
CA ARG A 180 -21.10 -5.29 -6.07
C ARG A 180 -20.67 -5.88 -7.40
N ALA A 181 -20.27 -5.05 -8.36
CA ALA A 181 -19.72 -5.52 -9.63
C ALA A 181 -18.39 -6.28 -9.43
N GLY A 182 -17.71 -6.06 -8.30
CA GLY A 182 -16.45 -6.67 -7.95
C GLY A 182 -15.31 -6.03 -8.74
N ILE A 183 -14.38 -5.38 -8.04
CA ILE A 183 -13.13 -4.93 -8.65
C ILE A 183 -12.10 -6.05 -8.49
N PRO A 184 -11.57 -6.65 -9.58
CA PRO A 184 -10.57 -7.71 -9.47
C PRO A 184 -9.37 -7.24 -8.63
N GLY A 185 -9.08 -7.95 -7.55
CA GLY A 185 -7.94 -7.68 -6.67
C GLY A 185 -8.15 -6.59 -5.60
N LEU A 186 -9.38 -6.11 -5.39
CA LEU A 186 -9.73 -5.19 -4.30
C LEU A 186 -10.14 -5.97 -3.03
N SER A 187 -9.39 -5.82 -1.95
CA SER A 187 -9.81 -6.22 -0.61
C SER A 187 -10.33 -4.99 0.15
N LEU A 188 -11.60 -5.02 0.56
CA LEU A 188 -12.17 -4.06 1.51
C LEU A 188 -11.72 -4.44 2.92
N ILE A 189 -11.05 -3.52 3.61
CA ILE A 189 -10.68 -3.62 5.03
C ILE A 189 -11.14 -2.35 5.72
#